data_AF-A0AAV4MLX8-F1
#
_entry.id   AF-A0AAV4MLX8-F1
#
_cell.length_a   1.000
_cell.length_b   1.000
_cell.length_c   1.000
_cell.angle_alpha   90.00
_cell.angle_beta   90.00
_cell.angle_gamma   90.00
#
_symmetry.space_group_name_H-M   'P 1'
#
loop_
_entity.id
_entity.type
_entity.pdbx_description
1 polymer ?
#
loop_
_entity_poly.entity_id
_entity_poly.type
_entity_poly.pdbx_seq_one_letter_code
_entity_poly.pdbx_strand_id
1 'polypeptide(L)'
;MVSRDDMAAYLCIASNGVAPSASKRIVLQVNFRPKIIVPHQRVGAAMGSDVTLECRLEASPSPLTSWIRSDGFMLFNNSKYEIVERQHGYKVDMKIKIRNVVESDFGSYKCLAKNTLAEKEGFIRLYKHNQRRKASEKNYTALMDESQEFLSDKKNRSPDSDSDEQDEAMPSSPSHGTSNSGEPYAVSASFSIVFVSTFFLWL
;
A
#
# COMPACT_ATOMS: atom_id res chain seq x y z
N MET A 1 -23.18 19.12 -2.74
CA MET A 1 -22.09 19.33 -1.75
C MET A 1 -20.80 19.62 -2.52
N VAL A 2 -19.89 20.43 -1.98
CA VAL A 2 -18.59 20.70 -2.62
C VAL A 2 -17.54 19.72 -2.09
N SER A 3 -16.73 19.20 -2.98
CA SER A 3 -15.68 18.21 -2.76
C SER A 3 -14.33 18.73 -3.27
N ARG A 4 -13.24 18.04 -2.93
CA ARG A 4 -11.90 18.34 -3.46
C ARG A 4 -11.76 18.10 -4.96
N ASP A 5 -12.66 17.31 -5.54
CA ASP A 5 -12.62 16.92 -6.95
C ASP A 5 -13.42 17.91 -7.83
N ASP A 6 -14.15 18.85 -7.20
CA ASP A 6 -14.66 20.08 -7.81
C ASP A 6 -13.58 21.19 -7.94
N MET A 7 -12.32 20.92 -7.56
CA MET A 7 -11.21 21.85 -7.77
C MET A 7 -10.91 22.02 -9.27
N ALA A 8 -11.43 23.09 -9.85
CA ALA A 8 -11.20 23.42 -11.25
C ALA A 8 -11.12 24.94 -11.50
N ALA A 9 -10.63 25.29 -12.69
CA ALA A 9 -10.80 26.62 -13.25
C ALA A 9 -12.08 26.64 -14.11
N TYR A 10 -13.13 27.21 -13.56
CA TYR A 10 -14.41 27.43 -14.23
C TYR A 10 -14.35 28.67 -15.14
N LEU A 11 -15.14 28.68 -16.20
CA LEU A 11 -15.29 29.83 -17.09
C LEU A 11 -16.78 30.22 -17.15
N CYS A 12 -17.11 31.36 -16.57
CA CYS A 12 -18.41 31.99 -16.77
C CYS A 12 -18.39 32.75 -18.11
N ILE A 13 -19.44 32.63 -18.91
CA ILE A 13 -19.64 33.38 -20.17
C ILE A 13 -21.04 33.99 -20.12
N ALA A 14 -21.14 35.29 -20.42
CA ALA A 14 -22.40 36.02 -20.55
C ALA A 14 -22.51 36.59 -21.97
N SER A 15 -23.65 36.37 -22.61
CA SER A 15 -23.90 36.80 -23.99
C SER A 15 -25.30 37.38 -24.11
N ASN A 16 -25.43 38.43 -24.92
CA ASN A 16 -26.70 39.03 -25.35
C ASN A 16 -26.99 38.77 -26.84
N GLY A 17 -26.27 37.82 -27.46
CA GLY A 17 -26.34 37.53 -28.90
C GLY A 17 -25.45 38.42 -29.78
N VAL A 18 -24.82 39.47 -29.23
CA VAL A 18 -23.85 40.32 -29.94
C VAL A 18 -22.42 39.93 -29.51
N ALA A 19 -21.48 39.96 -30.45
CA ALA A 19 -20.09 39.61 -30.20
C ALA A 19 -19.23 40.85 -29.82
N PRO A 20 -18.20 40.70 -28.97
CA PRO A 20 -17.82 39.48 -28.24
C PRO A 20 -18.68 39.26 -26.99
N SER A 21 -18.85 37.99 -26.60
CA SER A 21 -19.47 37.65 -25.31
C SER A 21 -18.50 37.93 -24.16
N ALA A 22 -19.01 38.49 -23.06
CA ALA A 22 -18.21 38.72 -21.86
C ALA A 22 -17.88 37.39 -21.17
N SER A 23 -16.70 37.27 -20.55
CA SER A 23 -16.35 36.05 -19.81
C SER A 23 -15.43 36.31 -18.62
N LYS A 24 -15.45 35.40 -17.64
CA LYS A 24 -14.61 35.45 -16.44
C LYS A 24 -14.16 34.05 -16.02
N ARG A 25 -12.85 33.84 -15.95
CA ARG A 25 -12.24 32.66 -15.34
C ARG A 25 -12.28 32.78 -13.81
N ILE A 26 -12.72 31.72 -13.14
CA ILE A 26 -12.84 31.60 -11.68
C ILE A 26 -12.11 30.32 -11.28
N VAL A 27 -11.28 30.35 -10.23
CA VAL A 27 -10.59 29.14 -9.72
C VAL A 27 -11.23 28.75 -8.40
N LEU A 28 -11.81 27.55 -8.34
CA LEU A 28 -12.33 26.98 -7.10
C LEU A 28 -11.22 26.20 -6.40
N GLN A 29 -10.83 26.67 -5.21
CA GLN A 29 -9.92 25.96 -4.33
C GLN A 29 -10.67 25.53 -3.05
N VAL A 30 -10.58 24.25 -2.71
CA VAL A 30 -11.20 23.66 -1.52
C VAL A 30 -10.13 23.39 -0.48
N ASN A 31 -10.32 23.83 0.76
CA ASN A 31 -9.34 23.64 1.83
C ASN A 31 -9.70 22.42 2.69
N PHE A 32 -8.73 21.54 2.92
CA PHE A 32 -8.89 20.30 3.69
C PHE A 32 -7.60 19.92 4.44
N ARG A 33 -7.77 19.24 5.58
CA ARG A 33 -6.68 18.75 6.44
C ARG A 33 -5.79 17.74 5.68
N PRO A 34 -4.47 17.67 5.95
CA PRO A 34 -3.60 16.73 5.26
C PRO A 34 -4.03 15.28 5.51
N LYS A 35 -4.00 14.44 4.48
CA LYS A 35 -4.23 12.99 4.54
C LYS A 35 -2.97 12.29 4.06
N ILE A 36 -2.28 11.60 4.97
CA ILE A 36 -1.07 10.83 4.66
C ILE A 36 -1.44 9.37 4.40
N ILE A 37 -0.81 8.80 3.37
CA ILE A 37 -0.91 7.41 2.93
C ILE A 37 0.51 6.85 2.93
N VAL A 38 0.72 5.73 3.61
CA VAL A 38 2.02 5.06 3.71
C VAL A 38 1.93 3.73 2.97
N PRO A 39 2.46 3.61 1.73
CA PRO A 39 2.35 2.37 0.95
C PRO A 39 3.05 1.17 1.61
N HIS A 40 4.13 1.41 2.35
CA HIS A 40 4.93 0.37 3.00
C HIS A 40 5.23 0.74 4.46
N GLN A 41 4.33 0.37 5.39
CA GLN A 41 4.49 0.65 6.82
C GLN A 41 5.68 -0.08 7.47
N ARG A 42 6.17 -1.16 6.86
CA ARG A 42 7.34 -1.93 7.29
C ARG A 42 8.25 -2.16 6.08
N VAL A 43 9.48 -1.63 6.14
CA VAL A 43 10.47 -1.76 5.06
C VAL A 43 11.68 -2.53 5.58
N GLY A 44 12.07 -3.58 4.87
CA GLY A 44 13.24 -4.39 5.21
C GLY A 44 14.48 -3.97 4.42
N ALA A 45 15.61 -3.78 5.09
CA ALA A 45 16.90 -3.49 4.44
C ALA A 45 18.03 -4.39 4.98
N ALA A 46 19.02 -4.68 4.13
CA ALA A 46 20.27 -5.31 4.56
C ALA A 46 21.26 -4.24 5.05
N MET A 47 22.18 -4.60 5.94
CA MET A 47 23.31 -3.71 6.27
C MET A 47 24.15 -3.47 5.01
N GLY A 48 24.68 -2.25 4.86
CA GLY A 48 25.42 -1.83 3.66
C GLY A 48 24.56 -1.48 2.45
N SER A 49 23.27 -1.85 2.42
CA SER A 49 22.38 -1.55 1.30
C SER A 49 21.76 -0.15 1.39
N ASP A 50 21.33 0.38 0.24
CA ASP A 50 20.47 1.57 0.16
C ASP A 50 19.00 1.17 0.27
N VAL A 51 18.18 1.98 0.95
CA VAL A 51 16.73 1.76 1.11
C VAL A 51 15.94 3.06 0.89
N THR A 52 14.74 2.97 0.33
CA THR A 52 13.84 4.12 0.16
C THR A 52 12.55 3.93 0.96
N LEU A 53 12.19 4.93 1.75
CA LEU A 53 10.91 5.04 2.43
C LEU A 53 10.03 6.05 1.66
N GLU A 54 8.71 5.80 1.63
CA GLU A 54 7.77 6.56 0.79
C GLU A 54 6.48 6.88 1.57
N CYS A 55 6.05 8.14 1.47
CA CYS A 55 4.73 8.59 1.86
C CYS A 55 4.10 9.35 0.70
N ARG A 56 2.79 9.17 0.49
CA ARG A 56 1.99 9.98 -0.44
C ARG A 56 0.94 10.72 0.36
N LEU A 57 0.63 11.97 0.02
CA LEU A 57 -0.33 12.73 0.79
C LEU A 57 -1.16 13.69 -0.06
N GLU A 58 -2.34 14.01 0.46
CA GLU A 58 -3.31 14.91 -0.16
C GLU A 58 -3.57 16.07 0.82
N ALA A 59 -3.40 17.32 0.40
CA ALA A 59 -3.61 18.50 1.25
C ALA A 59 -3.91 19.79 0.43
N SER A 60 -4.73 20.67 1.01
CA SER A 60 -4.95 22.04 0.50
C SER A 60 -5.32 22.99 1.65
N PRO A 61 -4.64 24.13 1.85
CA PRO A 61 -3.48 24.62 1.10
C PRO A 61 -2.27 23.67 1.15
N SER A 62 -1.28 23.90 0.29
CA SER A 62 -0.02 23.14 0.25
C SER A 62 0.58 23.02 1.65
N PRO A 63 1.01 21.82 2.08
CA PRO A 63 1.53 21.61 3.42
C PRO A 63 3.03 21.91 3.48
N LEU A 64 3.51 22.32 4.65
CA LEU A 64 4.91 22.15 5.03
C LEU A 64 5.13 20.67 5.36
N THR A 65 6.16 20.06 4.76
CA THR A 65 6.50 18.65 4.89
C THR A 65 7.83 18.46 5.64
N SER A 66 8.02 17.31 6.28
CA SER A 66 9.32 16.91 6.85
C SER A 66 9.43 15.40 7.08
N TRP A 67 10.66 14.90 7.13
CA TRP A 67 10.98 13.55 7.63
C TRP A 67 11.64 13.67 9.01
N ILE A 68 11.25 12.82 9.95
CA ILE A 68 11.73 12.85 11.33
C ILE A 68 11.95 11.39 11.80
N ARG A 69 13.04 11.11 12.51
CA ARG A 69 13.28 9.81 13.17
C ARG A 69 12.55 9.73 14.52
N SER A 70 12.32 8.53 15.05
CA SER A 70 11.67 8.32 16.35
C SER A 70 12.46 8.82 17.56
N ASP A 71 13.73 9.15 17.38
CA ASP A 71 14.59 9.85 18.36
C ASP A 71 14.39 11.38 18.34
N GLY A 72 13.52 11.89 17.45
CA GLY A 72 13.18 13.31 17.34
C GLY A 72 14.01 14.08 16.30
N PHE A 73 15.08 13.49 15.75
CA PHE A 73 15.91 14.21 14.77
C PHE A 73 15.19 14.38 13.42
N MET A 74 15.02 15.64 13.02
CA MET A 74 14.55 16.00 11.67
C MET A 74 15.64 15.70 10.63
N LEU A 75 15.23 15.18 9.48
CA LEU A 75 16.11 14.71 8.43
C LEU A 75 16.16 15.72 7.28
N PHE A 76 17.36 15.93 6.76
CA PHE A 76 17.66 16.86 5.67
C PHE A 76 18.55 16.18 4.63
N ASN A 77 18.57 16.71 3.40
CA ASN A 77 19.44 16.25 2.32
C ASN A 77 20.92 16.36 2.71
N ASN A 78 21.65 15.24 2.66
CA ASN A 78 23.10 15.17 2.92
C ASN A 78 23.73 13.91 2.28
N SER A 79 24.91 13.48 2.75
CA SER A 79 25.57 12.25 2.28
C SER A 79 24.80 10.97 2.65
N LYS A 80 24.12 10.95 3.80
CA LYS A 80 23.38 9.80 4.34
C LYS A 80 21.94 9.72 3.83
N TYR A 81 21.27 10.88 3.68
CA TYR A 81 19.86 10.98 3.33
C TYR A 81 19.66 11.78 2.04
N GLU A 82 18.84 11.23 1.15
CA GLU A 82 18.42 11.84 -0.11
C GLU A 82 16.90 11.97 -0.09
N ILE A 83 16.41 13.18 0.15
CA ILE A 83 14.99 13.50 0.29
C ILE A 83 14.51 14.13 -1.02
N VAL A 84 13.50 13.53 -1.62
CA VAL A 84 12.86 13.95 -2.87
C VAL A 84 11.38 14.16 -2.62
N GLU A 85 10.87 15.33 -2.99
CA GLU A 85 9.45 15.65 -2.97
C GLU A 85 8.97 15.98 -4.38
N ARG A 86 7.72 15.61 -4.70
CA ARG A 86 7.06 15.96 -5.97
C ARG A 86 5.62 16.37 -5.70
N GLN A 87 5.23 17.59 -6.09
CA GLN A 87 3.86 18.06 -5.98
C GLN A 87 3.12 17.97 -7.33
N HIS A 88 1.92 17.41 -7.31
CA HIS A 88 0.99 17.29 -8.43
C HIS A 88 -0.39 17.81 -8.00
N GLY A 89 -0.62 19.11 -8.13
CA GLY A 89 -1.82 19.78 -7.62
C GLY A 89 -1.91 19.69 -6.09
N TYR A 90 -3.02 19.16 -5.56
CA TYR A 90 -3.20 18.92 -4.12
C TYR A 90 -2.47 17.67 -3.58
N LYS A 91 -1.77 16.91 -4.43
CA LYS A 91 -1.09 15.66 -4.08
C LYS A 91 0.42 15.88 -3.98
N VAL A 92 1.06 15.26 -3.00
CA VAL A 92 2.51 15.32 -2.78
C VAL A 92 3.07 13.91 -2.54
N ASP A 93 4.08 13.53 -3.30
CA ASP A 93 4.85 12.31 -3.10
C ASP A 93 6.17 12.65 -2.37
N MET A 94 6.32 12.19 -1.13
CA MET A 94 7.52 12.32 -0.31
C MET A 94 8.31 11.01 -0.34
N LYS A 95 9.60 11.08 -0.67
CA LYS A 95 10.53 9.94 -0.55
C LYS A 95 11.79 10.34 0.20
N ILE A 96 12.31 9.41 1.00
CA ILE A 96 13.65 9.51 1.58
C ILE A 96 14.41 8.23 1.29
N LYS A 97 15.54 8.37 0.58
CA LYS A 97 16.52 7.30 0.39
C LYS A 97 17.59 7.43 1.47
N ILE A 98 17.77 6.37 2.24
CA ILE A 98 18.80 6.22 3.27
C ILE A 98 19.92 5.39 2.64
N ARG A 99 21.12 5.97 2.51
CA ARG A 99 22.26 5.32 1.86
C ARG A 99 23.08 4.49 2.86
N ASN A 100 23.66 3.38 2.43
CA ASN A 100 24.56 2.52 3.23
C ASN A 100 24.04 2.27 4.66
N VAL A 101 22.97 1.48 4.79
CA VAL A 101 22.25 1.24 6.05
C VAL A 101 23.15 0.57 7.10
N VAL A 102 23.20 1.15 8.30
CA VAL A 102 23.91 0.66 9.48
C VAL A 102 22.91 0.37 10.62
N GLU A 103 23.37 -0.25 11.72
CA GLU A 103 22.48 -0.71 12.78
C GLU A 103 21.63 0.41 13.40
N SER A 104 22.21 1.62 13.53
CA SER A 104 21.55 2.81 14.06
C SER A 104 20.54 3.48 13.11
N ASP A 105 20.34 2.96 11.90
CA ASP A 105 19.23 3.33 11.02
C ASP A 105 17.97 2.49 11.26
N PHE A 106 18.06 1.32 11.92
CA PHE A 106 16.90 0.43 12.11
C PHE A 106 15.92 0.94 13.19
N GLY A 107 15.21 2.02 12.89
CA GLY A 107 14.24 2.67 13.78
C GLY A 107 12.82 2.76 13.21
N SER A 108 12.03 3.65 13.79
CA SER A 108 10.80 4.15 13.20
C SER A 108 11.06 5.54 12.61
N TYR A 109 10.63 5.75 11.38
CA TYR A 109 10.65 7.03 10.69
C TYR A 109 9.23 7.53 10.59
N LYS A 110 9.04 8.85 10.67
CA LYS A 110 7.76 9.49 10.38
C LYS A 110 7.91 10.57 9.30
N CYS A 111 6.98 10.56 8.36
CA CYS A 111 6.73 11.67 7.46
C CYS A 111 5.63 12.54 8.11
N LEU A 112 5.84 13.86 8.14
CA LEU A 112 4.94 14.83 8.75
C LEU A 112 4.50 15.85 7.69
N ALA A 113 3.22 16.21 7.70
CA ALA A 113 2.64 17.23 6.84
C ALA A 113 1.73 18.16 7.65
N LYS A 114 1.96 19.46 7.52
CA LYS A 114 1.28 20.53 8.26
C LYS A 114 0.71 21.57 7.29
N ASN A 115 -0.60 21.77 7.30
CA ASN A 115 -1.21 22.96 6.68
C ASN A 115 -2.02 23.75 7.73
N THR A 116 -2.68 24.82 7.30
CA THR A 116 -3.43 25.72 8.18
C THR A 116 -4.62 25.07 8.90
N LEU A 117 -5.03 23.85 8.52
CA LEU A 117 -6.18 23.14 9.10
C LEU A 117 -5.78 21.99 10.05
N ALA A 118 -4.59 21.39 9.85
CA ALA A 118 -4.05 20.35 10.73
C ALA A 118 -2.58 20.05 10.45
N GLU A 119 -1.93 19.48 11.47
CA GLU A 119 -0.73 18.65 11.34
C GLU A 119 -1.13 17.16 11.36
N LYS A 120 -0.44 16.35 10.55
CA LYS A 120 -0.57 14.89 10.52
C LYS A 120 0.79 14.23 10.27
N GLU A 121 0.90 12.98 10.70
CA GLU A 121 2.09 12.15 10.56
C GLU A 121 1.73 10.73 10.09
N GLY A 122 2.65 10.08 9.39
CA GLY A 122 2.57 8.69 8.97
C GLY A 122 3.87 7.95 9.29
N PHE A 123 3.77 6.72 9.79
CA PHE A 123 4.89 5.97 10.36
C PHE A 123 5.37 4.82 9.47
N ILE A 124 6.70 4.64 9.39
CA ILE A 124 7.38 3.55 8.68
C ILE A 124 8.43 2.93 9.59
N ARG A 125 8.35 1.62 9.83
CA ARG A 125 9.37 0.85 10.56
C ARG A 125 10.41 0.31 9.58
N LEU A 126 11.62 0.86 9.62
CA LEU A 126 12.78 0.28 8.94
C LEU A 126 13.36 -0.85 9.80
N TYR A 127 13.47 -2.06 9.25
CA TYR A 127 13.94 -3.23 10.00
C TYR A 127 14.99 -4.04 9.22
N LYS A 128 15.80 -4.81 9.96
CA LYS A 128 16.90 -5.62 9.44
C LYS A 128 16.35 -6.84 8.69
N HIS A 129 16.58 -6.89 7.38
CA HIS A 129 16.12 -7.97 6.52
C HIS A 129 17.16 -9.10 6.43
N ASN A 130 16.96 -10.15 7.21
CA ASN A 130 17.81 -11.33 7.19
C ASN A 130 17.59 -12.16 5.91
N GLN A 131 18.41 -11.92 4.87
CA GLN A 131 18.39 -12.66 3.60
C GLN A 131 18.58 -14.19 3.77
N ARG A 132 19.05 -14.64 4.96
CA ARG A 132 19.27 -16.06 5.31
C ARG A 132 18.09 -16.99 4.99
N ARG A 133 16.82 -16.56 5.05
CA ARG A 133 15.67 -17.43 4.68
C ARG A 133 15.76 -17.93 3.24
N LYS A 134 15.99 -17.04 2.27
CA LYS A 134 16.03 -17.41 0.84
C LYS A 134 17.27 -18.22 0.46
N ALA A 135 18.39 -18.03 1.17
CA ALA A 135 19.57 -18.87 1.01
C ALA A 135 19.33 -20.27 1.61
N SER A 136 18.74 -20.34 2.80
CA SER A 136 18.35 -21.60 3.44
C SER A 136 17.39 -22.42 2.56
N GLU A 137 16.31 -21.81 2.08
CA GLU A 137 15.30 -22.47 1.23
C GLU A 137 15.91 -22.98 -0.09
N LYS A 138 16.82 -22.23 -0.71
CA LYS A 138 17.57 -22.67 -1.90
C LYS A 138 18.49 -23.87 -1.62
N ASN A 139 19.22 -23.84 -0.51
CA ASN A 139 20.13 -24.94 -0.17
C ASN A 139 19.35 -26.22 0.16
N TYR A 140 18.21 -26.11 0.86
CA TYR A 140 17.33 -27.26 1.12
C TYR A 140 16.67 -27.82 -0.15
N THR A 141 16.34 -26.97 -1.13
CA THR A 141 15.81 -27.47 -2.42
C THR A 141 16.90 -28.17 -3.24
N ALA A 142 18.12 -27.63 -3.31
CA ALA A 142 19.24 -28.28 -3.99
C ALA A 142 19.60 -29.65 -3.38
N LEU A 143 19.71 -29.75 -2.04
CA LEU A 143 19.96 -31.00 -1.34
C LEU A 143 18.85 -32.05 -1.54
N MET A 144 17.61 -31.61 -1.77
CA MET A 144 16.50 -32.50 -2.10
C MET A 144 16.56 -32.98 -3.55
N ASP A 145 16.97 -32.12 -4.49
CA ASP A 145 17.19 -32.46 -5.91
C ASP A 145 18.28 -33.53 -6.06
N GLU A 146 19.46 -33.29 -5.46
CA GLU A 146 20.57 -34.27 -5.37
C GLU A 146 20.10 -35.60 -4.77
N SER A 147 19.22 -35.57 -3.76
CA SER A 147 18.69 -36.79 -3.13
C SER A 147 17.73 -37.57 -4.05
N GLN A 148 16.98 -36.91 -4.93
CA GLN A 148 16.10 -37.58 -5.90
C GLN A 148 16.89 -38.16 -7.07
N GLU A 149 17.91 -37.46 -7.55
CA GLU A 149 18.83 -37.96 -8.57
C GLU A 149 19.51 -39.26 -8.07
N PHE A 150 20.06 -39.25 -6.85
CA PHE A 150 20.68 -40.41 -6.19
C PHE A 150 19.70 -41.58 -5.87
N LEU A 151 18.39 -41.30 -5.79
CA LEU A 151 17.34 -42.33 -5.68
C LEU A 151 16.93 -42.88 -7.05
N SER A 152 17.01 -42.07 -8.10
CA SER A 152 16.72 -42.51 -9.48
C SER A 152 17.76 -43.51 -9.99
N ASP A 153 19.05 -43.27 -9.72
CA ASP A 153 20.14 -44.21 -10.04
C ASP A 153 19.94 -45.58 -9.37
N LYS A 154 19.52 -45.58 -8.10
CA LYS A 154 19.25 -46.82 -7.36
C LYS A 154 18.07 -47.61 -7.93
N LYS A 155 17.09 -46.95 -8.55
CA LYS A 155 15.92 -47.60 -9.15
C LYS A 155 16.27 -48.37 -10.44
N ASN A 156 17.39 -48.05 -11.10
CA ASN A 156 17.89 -48.76 -12.28
C ASN A 156 18.76 -50.00 -11.94
N ARG A 157 18.87 -50.41 -10.67
CA ARG A 157 19.59 -51.63 -10.24
C ARG A 157 18.65 -52.61 -9.54
N SER A 158 17.96 -53.43 -10.34
CA SER A 158 17.14 -54.55 -9.88
C SER A 158 17.96 -55.60 -9.12
N PRO A 159 17.51 -56.07 -7.95
CA PRO A 159 17.78 -57.40 -7.43
C PRO A 159 16.69 -58.38 -7.89
N ASP A 160 17.05 -59.66 -8.03
CA ASP A 160 16.12 -60.74 -8.40
C ASP A 160 15.24 -61.22 -7.22
N SER A 161 14.40 -62.23 -7.49
CA SER A 161 13.26 -62.70 -6.70
C SER A 161 13.59 -63.40 -5.36
N ASP A 162 12.63 -63.40 -4.43
CA ASP A 162 11.75 -64.55 -4.17
C ASP A 162 10.57 -64.14 -3.25
N SER A 163 9.68 -65.08 -2.90
CA SER A 163 8.27 -64.81 -2.51
C SER A 163 7.85 -65.35 -1.12
N ASP A 164 6.52 -65.38 -0.89
CA ASP A 164 5.76 -66.12 0.14
C ASP A 164 5.63 -65.47 1.55
N GLU A 165 4.54 -65.59 2.32
CA GLU A 165 3.10 -65.85 2.05
C GLU A 165 2.24 -65.58 3.34
N GLN A 166 1.05 -64.93 3.22
CA GLN A 166 -0.14 -64.92 4.16
C GLN A 166 0.06 -64.54 5.67
N ASP A 167 -0.94 -64.28 6.52
CA ASP A 167 -2.36 -63.84 6.44
C ASP A 167 -2.65 -62.97 7.71
N GLU A 168 -3.72 -62.17 7.85
CA GLU A 168 -5.08 -62.55 8.31
C GLU A 168 -6.02 -61.29 8.33
N ALA A 169 -7.31 -61.47 8.63
CA ALA A 169 -8.40 -60.57 8.23
C ALA A 169 -9.03 -59.64 9.30
N MET A 170 -9.91 -58.78 8.77
CA MET A 170 -10.71 -57.69 9.38
C MET A 170 -11.80 -58.19 10.37
N PRO A 171 -12.45 -57.33 11.19
CA PRO A 171 -13.71 -56.73 10.70
C PRO A 171 -14.21 -55.37 11.27
N SER A 172 -14.99 -54.69 10.41
CA SER A 172 -16.22 -53.92 10.72
C SER A 172 -16.18 -52.48 11.31
N SER A 173 -17.19 -51.69 10.91
CA SER A 173 -17.52 -50.31 11.32
C SER A 173 -18.88 -50.26 12.04
N PRO A 174 -19.41 -49.10 12.48
CA PRO A 174 -20.27 -48.31 11.58
C PRO A 174 -20.32 -46.78 11.81
N SER A 175 -21.15 -46.11 11.00
CA SER A 175 -21.35 -44.67 10.78
C SER A 175 -22.28 -43.92 11.75
N HIS A 176 -22.16 -42.59 11.81
CA HIS A 176 -23.16 -41.54 11.45
C HIS A 176 -22.44 -40.15 11.56
N GLY A 177 -22.83 -39.01 10.97
CA GLY A 177 -24.14 -38.44 10.58
C GLY A 177 -24.51 -37.29 11.56
N THR A 178 -25.05 -36.10 11.20
CA THR A 178 -25.51 -35.50 9.92
C THR A 178 -25.75 -33.98 10.07
N SER A 179 -25.58 -33.16 9.01
CA SER A 179 -26.30 -31.88 8.74
C SER A 179 -26.09 -30.70 9.75
N ASN A 180 -26.52 -29.44 9.53
CA ASN A 180 -27.42 -28.85 8.52
C ASN A 180 -27.15 -27.33 8.25
N SER A 181 -27.79 -26.78 7.20
CA SER A 181 -28.28 -25.39 6.95
C SER A 181 -27.79 -24.19 7.79
N GLY A 182 -27.57 -22.99 7.22
CA GLY A 182 -27.81 -22.56 5.83
C GLY A 182 -27.69 -21.04 5.59
N GLU A 183 -27.95 -20.63 4.35
CA GLU A 183 -27.93 -19.26 3.76
C GLU A 183 -29.39 -18.83 3.42
N PRO A 184 -29.75 -17.69 2.75
CA PRO A 184 -29.02 -16.45 2.38
C PRO A 184 -29.84 -15.12 2.49
N TYR A 185 -29.28 -13.99 1.98
CA TYR A 185 -29.91 -12.78 1.34
C TYR A 185 -31.06 -11.97 2.03
N ALA A 186 -31.24 -10.64 1.85
CA ALA A 186 -30.40 -9.55 1.33
C ALA A 186 -30.63 -8.24 2.15
N VAL A 187 -31.10 -7.04 1.72
CA VAL A 187 -31.63 -6.45 0.45
C VAL A 187 -31.27 -4.92 0.39
N SER A 188 -31.94 -4.10 -0.43
CA SER A 188 -31.68 -2.65 -0.65
C SER A 188 -32.72 -1.72 0.02
N ALA A 189 -32.36 -0.45 0.26
CA ALA A 189 -33.29 0.68 0.34
C ALA A 189 -32.67 1.95 -0.29
N SER A 190 -33.45 2.74 -1.03
CA SER A 190 -32.98 3.93 -1.75
C SER A 190 -34.04 5.04 -1.76
N PHE A 191 -33.67 6.26 -1.36
CA PHE A 191 -34.42 7.49 -1.59
C PHE A 191 -33.41 8.63 -1.86
N SER A 192 -33.31 9.16 -3.08
CA SER A 192 -34.20 10.14 -3.73
C SER A 192 -33.85 11.59 -3.36
N ILE A 193 -33.05 12.24 -4.22
CA ILE A 193 -32.76 13.67 -4.15
C ILE A 193 -33.83 14.42 -4.95
N VAL A 194 -34.54 15.34 -4.29
CA VAL A 194 -35.47 16.27 -4.96
C VAL A 194 -34.75 17.58 -5.27
N PHE A 195 -34.49 17.84 -6.55
CA PHE A 195 -34.04 19.16 -7.01
C PHE A 195 -35.26 20.06 -7.25
N VAL A 196 -35.53 20.99 -6.33
CA VAL A 196 -36.40 22.13 -6.61
C VAL A 196 -35.53 23.25 -7.21
N SER A 197 -35.66 23.46 -8.52
CA SER A 197 -35.03 24.58 -9.21
C SER A 197 -35.98 25.78 -9.21
N THR A 198 -35.62 26.85 -8.50
CA THR A 198 -36.26 28.16 -8.62
C THR A 198 -35.20 29.24 -8.72
N PHE A 199 -34.80 29.58 -9.94
CA PHE A 199 -34.17 30.87 -10.23
C PHE A 199 -35.17 31.99 -9.94
N PHE A 200 -34.78 32.94 -9.11
CA PHE A 200 -35.33 34.30 -9.15
C PHE A 200 -34.18 35.29 -9.05
N LEU A 201 -33.90 35.99 -10.15
CA LEU A 201 -33.23 37.29 -10.07
C LEU A 201 -34.27 38.32 -9.63
N TRP A 202 -33.87 39.23 -8.75
CA TRP A 202 -34.52 40.51 -8.58
C TRP A 202 -33.46 41.61 -8.55
N LEU A 203 -33.48 42.43 -9.61
CA LEU A 203 -32.95 43.80 -9.76
C LEU A 203 -31.58 44.09 -9.11
#